data_AF-A0A7X0B1T0-F1
#
_entry.id   AF-A0A7X0B1T0-F1
#
_cell.length_a   1.000
_cell.length_b   1.000
_cell.length_c   1.000
_cell.angle_alpha   90.00
_cell.angle_beta   90.00
_cell.angle_gamma   90.00
#
_symmetry.space_group_name_H-M   'P 1'
#
loop_
_entity.id
_entity.type
_entity.pdbx_description
1 polymer ?
#
loop_
_entity_poly.entity_id
_entity_poly.type
_entity_poly.pdbx_seq_one_letter_code
_entity_poly.pdbx_strand_id
1 'polypeptide(L)'
;MAEIDISIVIVAVASFLCALGCGLLFHDHPIWKWIDIVYYSLSVFGVILLFVSEDLNRAMLKIQEKERDIDRHWAALSGGGLPTSPLLTPSSPDHWRASYEALKAEQDLGELCRQAPSLDCAPHTSHATFINRDFQRFDAALATVPADRARKEEDFCQRAYQLVDHLALNGGVGTDGYALVKQWLLAAERYEASALETAALAEAIGASHDRILAAAPTEKYAAVEKLLGSEGTFAEELFTLLSFCAARPADATAKQHHIDLLQSVKEARHETPPEVQQAIREAEQLATATLPQRLSRFIRLNLWPFILTLALAGKFGKAVSGFGGLRRYRVSA
;
A
#
# COMPACT_ATOMS: atom_id res chain seq x y z
N MET A 1 -9.80 5.13 21.74
CA MET A 1 -9.26 5.23 23.10
C MET A 1 -7.76 5.39 22.96
N ALA A 2 -7.19 6.52 23.39
CA ALA A 2 -5.74 6.68 23.39
C ALA A 2 -5.17 5.67 24.39
N GLU A 3 -4.42 4.67 23.92
CA GLU A 3 -3.59 3.86 24.81
C GLU A 3 -2.63 4.82 25.50
N ILE A 4 -2.85 5.04 26.80
CA ILE A 4 -1.90 5.77 27.62
C ILE A 4 -0.64 4.93 27.62
N ASP A 5 0.42 5.46 27.03
CA ASP A 5 1.69 4.77 26.89
C ASP A 5 2.24 4.46 28.29
N ILE A 6 2.18 3.19 28.70
CA ILE A 6 2.51 2.71 30.05
C ILE A 6 3.93 3.15 30.43
N SER A 7 4.81 3.29 29.44
CA SER A 7 6.16 3.80 29.57
C SER A 7 6.23 5.20 30.21
N ILE A 8 5.34 6.12 29.81
CA ILE A 8 5.29 7.49 30.34
C ILE A 8 4.88 7.47 31.81
N VAL A 9 3.90 6.65 32.17
CA VAL A 9 3.41 6.50 33.54
C VAL A 9 4.51 5.98 34.46
N ILE A 10 5.24 4.96 34.02
CA ILE A 10 6.36 4.39 34.79
C ILE A 10 7.45 5.44 35.02
N VAL A 11 7.84 6.18 33.99
CA VAL A 11 8.86 7.23 34.12
C VAL A 11 8.38 8.39 35.01
N ALA A 12 7.10 8.74 34.93
CA ALA A 12 6.50 9.73 35.83
C ALA A 12 6.57 9.27 37.29
N VAL A 13 6.09 8.07 37.60
CA VAL A 13 6.16 7.56 38.98
C VAL A 13 7.59 7.49 39.48
N ALA A 14 8.51 6.95 38.68
CA ALA A 14 9.92 6.83 39.06
C ALA A 14 10.59 8.19 39.31
N SER A 15 10.35 9.18 38.45
CA SER A 15 10.93 10.52 38.58
C SER A 15 10.38 11.26 39.80
N PHE A 16 9.09 11.14 40.11
CA PHE A 16 8.51 11.74 41.31
C PHE A 16 9.00 11.07 42.60
N LEU A 17 9.15 9.74 42.63
CA LEU A 17 9.74 9.03 43.77
C LEU A 17 11.21 9.41 44.00
N CYS A 18 11.98 9.54 42.91
CA CYS A 18 13.36 10.02 42.98
C CYS A 18 13.42 11.47 43.50
N ALA A 19 12.58 12.37 42.98
CA ALA A 19 12.51 13.75 43.44
C ALA A 19 12.08 13.88 44.90
N LEU A 20 11.15 13.02 45.36
CA LEU A 20 10.76 12.90 46.77
C LEU A 20 11.96 12.52 47.65
N GLY A 21 12.66 11.45 47.29
CA GLY A 21 13.83 10.97 48.02
C GLY A 21 14.95 12.01 48.08
N CYS A 22 15.27 12.62 46.94
CA CYS A 22 16.26 13.68 46.86
C CYS A 22 15.85 14.91 47.68
N GLY A 23 14.57 15.30 47.63
CA GLY A 23 14.02 16.42 48.40
C GLY A 23 14.18 16.23 49.91
N LEU A 24 13.95 15.02 50.40
CA LEU A 24 14.11 14.67 51.82
C LEU A 24 15.59 14.61 52.24
N LEU A 25 16.44 13.95 51.44
CA LEU A 25 17.84 13.69 51.79
C LEU A 25 18.74 14.93 51.64
N PHE A 26 18.51 15.75 50.61
CA PHE A 26 19.41 16.85 50.23
C PHE A 26 18.78 18.24 50.43
N HIS A 27 17.96 18.43 51.45
CA HIS A 27 17.17 19.66 51.61
C HIS A 27 17.98 20.96 51.66
N ASP A 28 19.18 20.95 52.24
CA ASP A 28 20.05 22.14 52.35
C ASP A 28 20.94 22.35 51.12
N HIS A 29 20.89 21.45 50.13
CA HIS A 29 21.81 21.49 49.00
C HIS A 29 21.50 22.69 48.07
N PRO A 30 22.51 23.44 47.58
CA PRO A 30 22.30 24.63 46.76
C PRO A 30 21.60 24.36 45.42
N ILE A 31 21.51 23.09 45.00
CA ILE A 31 20.85 22.68 43.75
C ILE A 31 19.37 23.09 43.70
N TRP A 32 18.68 23.16 44.85
CA TRP A 32 17.27 23.59 44.91
C TRP A 32 17.07 25.09 44.59
N LYS A 33 18.13 25.91 44.65
CA LYS A 33 18.07 27.30 44.22
C LYS A 33 18.01 27.42 42.69
N TRP A 34 18.69 26.51 41.99
CA TRP A 34 18.78 26.49 40.53
C TRP A 34 17.59 25.82 39.85
N ILE A 35 16.85 25.00 40.58
CA ILE A 35 15.80 24.18 39.98
C ILE A 35 14.64 25.01 39.41
N ASP A 36 14.40 26.23 39.90
CA ASP A 36 13.38 27.11 39.31
C ASP A 36 13.78 27.54 37.90
N ILE A 37 15.05 27.91 37.71
CA ILE A 37 15.59 28.32 36.40
C ILE A 37 15.48 27.16 35.41
N VAL A 38 15.85 25.95 35.84
CA VAL A 38 15.77 24.73 35.03
C VAL A 38 14.31 24.37 34.74
N TYR A 39 13.43 24.44 35.75
CA TYR A 39 12.00 24.16 35.64
C TYR A 39 11.33 25.03 34.60
N TYR A 40 11.52 26.36 34.67
CA TYR A 40 10.87 27.27 33.72
C TYR A 40 11.38 27.05 32.29
N SER A 41 12.68 26.84 32.13
CA SER A 41 13.28 26.56 30.81
C SER A 41 12.72 25.26 30.21
N LEU A 42 12.68 24.17 30.98
CA LEU A 42 12.12 22.89 30.54
C LEU A 42 10.61 22.97 30.29
N SER A 43 9.87 23.74 31.08
CA SER A 43 8.43 23.92 30.92
C SER A 43 8.10 24.65 29.62
N VAL A 44 8.80 25.75 29.32
CA VAL A 44 8.63 26.48 28.05
C VAL A 44 8.98 25.58 26.87
N PHE A 45 10.10 24.86 26.95
CA PHE A 45 10.51 23.93 25.89
C PHE A 45 9.50 22.78 25.69
N GLY A 46 8.99 22.20 26.77
CA GLY A 46 7.97 21.15 26.73
C GLY A 46 6.66 21.63 26.12
N VAL A 47 6.22 22.86 26.43
CA VAL A 47 5.00 23.45 25.83
C VAL A 47 5.19 23.70 24.34
N ILE A 48 6.34 24.22 23.91
CA ILE A 48 6.63 24.42 22.47
C ILE A 48 6.59 23.08 21.73
N LEU A 49 7.23 22.04 22.28
CA LEU A 49 7.20 20.70 21.69
C LEU A 49 5.79 20.12 21.64
N LEU A 50 4.98 20.36 22.68
CA LEU A 50 3.58 19.93 22.72
C LEU A 50 2.79 20.54 21.55
N PHE A 51 2.88 21.85 21.33
CA PHE A 51 2.19 22.51 20.20
C PHE A 51 2.65 21.99 18.84
N VAL A 52 3.96 21.81 18.64
CA VAL A 52 4.50 21.25 17.39
C VAL A 52 4.02 19.81 17.17
N SER A 53 3.93 19.02 18.24
CA SER A 53 3.42 17.64 18.17
C SER A 53 1.93 17.57 17.86
N GLU A 54 1.14 18.50 18.40
CA GLU A 54 -0.31 18.57 18.22
C GLU A 54 -0.69 18.86 16.77
N ASP A 55 -0.04 19.85 16.14
CA ASP A 55 -0.32 20.22 14.75
C ASP A 55 0.04 19.10 13.76
N LEU A 56 1.16 18.42 14.01
CA LEU A 56 1.59 17.27 13.21
C LEU A 56 0.65 16.07 13.40
N ASN A 57 0.26 15.77 14.65
CA ASN A 57 -0.67 14.68 14.93
C ASN A 57 -2.05 14.97 14.33
N ARG A 58 -2.53 16.21 14.37
CA ARG A 58 -3.82 16.60 13.79
C ARG A 58 -3.83 16.47 12.27
N ALA A 59 -2.73 16.84 11.62
CA ALA A 59 -2.57 16.65 10.17
C ALA A 59 -2.53 15.15 9.82
N MET A 60 -1.80 14.34 10.57
CA MET A 60 -1.69 12.90 10.33
C MET A 60 -3.01 12.16 10.60
N LEU A 61 -3.74 12.54 11.66
CA LEU A 61 -5.06 11.98 11.96
C LEU A 61 -6.07 12.28 10.85
N LYS A 62 -6.07 13.49 10.29
CA LYS A 62 -6.93 13.83 9.14
C LYS A 62 -6.62 12.97 7.90
N ILE A 63 -5.35 12.63 7.67
CA ILE A 63 -4.95 11.76 6.56
C ILE A 63 -5.40 10.32 6.83
N GLN A 64 -5.14 9.80 8.03
CA GLN A 64 -5.54 8.44 8.42
C GLN A 64 -7.06 8.25 8.46
N GLU A 65 -7.81 9.28 8.85
CA GLU A 65 -9.28 9.25 8.85
C GLU A 65 -9.81 9.15 7.42
N LYS A 66 -9.26 9.95 6.49
CA LYS A 66 -9.59 9.84 5.07
C LYS A 66 -9.21 8.48 4.47
N GLU A 67 -8.07 7.91 4.84
CA GLU A 67 -7.68 6.55 4.43
C GLU A 67 -8.65 5.48 4.96
N ARG A 68 -9.02 5.55 6.24
CA ARG A 68 -10.01 4.61 6.81
C ARG A 68 -11.38 4.75 6.17
N ASP A 69 -11.80 5.95 5.80
CA ASP A 69 -13.07 6.15 5.09
C ASP A 69 -13.03 5.53 3.69
N ILE A 70 -11.89 5.59 2.99
CA ILE A 70 -11.65 4.85 1.74
C ILE A 70 -11.76 3.34 1.96
N ASP A 71 -11.07 2.80 2.97
CA ASP A 71 -11.08 1.36 3.28
C ASP A 71 -12.49 0.87 3.66
N ARG A 72 -13.23 1.65 4.46
CA ARG A 72 -14.63 1.33 4.80
C ARG A 72 -15.54 1.36 3.58
N HIS A 73 -15.33 2.29 2.66
CA HIS A 73 -16.10 2.36 1.42
C HIS A 73 -15.84 1.13 0.56
N TRP A 74 -14.59 0.69 0.44
CA TRP A 74 -14.23 -0.56 -0.22
C TRP A 74 -14.80 -1.80 0.47
N ALA A 75 -14.76 -1.86 1.81
CA ALA A 75 -15.35 -2.94 2.59
C ALA A 75 -16.89 -2.99 2.43
N ALA A 76 -17.54 -1.85 2.28
CA ALA A 76 -18.98 -1.77 2.03
C ALA A 76 -19.36 -2.22 0.61
N LEU A 77 -18.54 -1.87 -0.40
CA LEU A 77 -18.72 -2.32 -1.78
C LEU A 77 -18.46 -3.82 -1.95
N SER A 78 -17.52 -4.39 -1.19
CA SER A 78 -17.22 -5.83 -1.17
C SER A 78 -18.13 -6.65 -0.23
N GLY A 79 -19.05 -6.00 0.49
CA GLY A 79 -19.95 -6.60 1.47
C GLY A 79 -21.28 -7.14 0.92
N GLY A 80 -21.52 -7.10 -0.39
CA GLY A 80 -22.65 -7.76 -1.04
C GLY A 80 -22.39 -9.26 -1.17
N GLY A 81 -22.94 -10.07 -0.26
CA GLY A 81 -22.40 -11.40 0.04
C GLY A 81 -22.68 -12.54 -0.94
N LEU A 82 -21.75 -13.51 -0.99
CA LEU A 82 -21.92 -14.97 -0.86
C LEU A 82 -20.54 -15.70 -0.96
N PRO A 83 -20.44 -17.02 -0.70
CA PRO A 83 -19.69 -17.58 0.42
C PRO A 83 -18.28 -18.11 0.09
N THR A 84 -17.51 -18.28 1.16
CA THR A 84 -16.29 -19.07 1.36
C THR A 84 -15.95 -20.14 0.31
N SER A 85 -14.89 -19.87 -0.46
CA SER A 85 -13.83 -20.82 -0.78
C SER A 85 -12.52 -20.05 -1.06
N PRO A 86 -11.34 -20.56 -0.67
CA PRO A 86 -10.09 -19.84 -0.77
C PRO A 86 -9.50 -20.01 -2.18
N LEU A 87 -9.97 -19.23 -3.14
CA LEU A 87 -9.11 -18.80 -4.24
C LEU A 87 -8.63 -17.40 -3.92
N LEU A 88 -7.33 -17.18 -4.11
CA LEU A 88 -6.60 -15.93 -3.92
C LEU A 88 -7.53 -14.73 -4.07
N THR A 89 -7.63 -13.92 -3.00
CA THR A 89 -8.41 -12.68 -3.02
C THR A 89 -8.09 -11.92 -4.30
N PRO A 90 -9.07 -11.64 -5.17
CA PRO A 90 -8.87 -11.12 -6.53
C PRO A 90 -8.24 -9.72 -6.60
N SER A 91 -7.80 -9.18 -5.46
CA SER A 91 -7.13 -7.90 -5.33
C SER A 91 -5.83 -7.99 -4.49
N SER A 92 -5.23 -9.17 -4.36
CA SER A 92 -3.95 -9.27 -3.66
C SER A 92 -2.85 -8.61 -4.50
N PRO A 93 -2.00 -7.75 -3.91
CA PRO A 93 -0.89 -7.11 -4.62
C PRO A 93 0.05 -8.09 -5.33
N ASP A 94 0.06 -9.34 -4.86
CA ASP A 94 0.89 -10.41 -5.39
C ASP A 94 0.32 -10.99 -6.69
N HIS A 95 -1.00 -11.07 -6.83
CA HIS A 95 -1.63 -11.60 -8.05
C HIS A 95 -1.42 -10.68 -9.25
N TRP A 96 -1.60 -9.39 -9.03
CA TRP A 96 -1.24 -8.34 -9.96
C TRP A 96 0.23 -8.43 -10.41
N ARG A 97 1.15 -8.57 -9.43
CA ARG A 97 2.60 -8.60 -9.71
C ARG A 97 2.95 -9.84 -10.50
N ALA A 98 2.41 -11.00 -10.12
CA ALA A 98 2.59 -12.24 -10.84
C ALA A 98 2.09 -12.14 -12.28
N SER A 99 0.95 -11.48 -12.50
CA SER A 99 0.38 -11.27 -13.84
C SER A 99 1.28 -10.42 -14.72
N TYR A 100 1.86 -9.36 -14.14
CA TYR A 100 2.86 -8.56 -14.84
C TYR A 100 4.14 -9.35 -15.13
N GLU A 101 4.68 -10.08 -14.16
CA GLU A 101 5.89 -10.89 -14.34
C GLU A 101 5.72 -11.98 -15.41
N ALA A 102 4.53 -12.59 -15.49
CA ALA A 102 4.20 -13.56 -16.53
C ALA A 102 4.17 -12.92 -17.93
N LEU A 103 3.51 -11.77 -18.11
CA LEU A 103 3.53 -11.05 -19.39
C LEU A 103 4.95 -10.61 -19.79
N LYS A 104 5.76 -10.21 -18.81
CA LYS A 104 7.17 -9.87 -19.04
C LYS A 104 8.00 -11.08 -19.45
N ALA A 105 7.78 -12.24 -18.83
CA ALA A 105 8.45 -13.48 -19.21
C ALA A 105 8.13 -13.86 -20.66
N GLU A 106 6.88 -13.72 -21.09
CA GLU A 106 6.46 -13.95 -22.49
C GLU A 106 7.13 -12.96 -23.45
N GLN A 107 7.25 -11.69 -23.06
CA GLN A 107 7.98 -10.68 -23.81
C GLN A 107 9.47 -11.05 -23.97
N ASP A 108 10.13 -11.43 -22.87
CA ASP A 108 11.54 -11.81 -22.85
C ASP A 108 11.77 -13.06 -23.72
N LEU A 109 10.84 -14.03 -23.69
CA LEU A 109 10.87 -15.22 -24.54
C LEU A 109 10.79 -14.87 -26.02
N GLY A 110 9.88 -13.97 -26.42
CA GLY A 110 9.79 -13.55 -27.82
C GLY A 110 10.97 -12.71 -28.30
N GLU A 111 11.66 -11.98 -27.40
CA GLU A 111 12.93 -11.32 -27.73
C GLU A 111 14.06 -12.34 -27.95
N LEU A 112 14.16 -13.37 -27.09
CA LEU A 112 15.12 -14.47 -27.28
C LEU A 112 14.86 -15.22 -28.59
N CYS A 113 13.60 -15.48 -28.91
CA CYS A 113 13.19 -16.10 -30.16
C CYS A 113 13.57 -15.27 -31.40
N ARG A 114 13.50 -13.92 -31.32
CA ARG A 114 14.01 -13.04 -32.40
C ARG A 114 15.51 -13.19 -32.63
N GLN A 115 16.27 -13.51 -31.59
CA GLN A 115 17.72 -13.71 -31.66
C GLN A 115 18.10 -15.12 -32.15
N ALA A 116 17.16 -16.07 -32.15
CA ALA A 116 17.36 -17.47 -32.53
C ALA A 116 16.41 -17.90 -33.69
N PRO A 117 16.62 -17.39 -34.92
CA PRO A 117 15.71 -17.59 -36.06
C PRO A 117 15.61 -19.05 -36.56
N SER A 118 16.40 -19.98 -36.02
CA SER A 118 16.30 -21.41 -36.31
C SER A 118 15.18 -22.13 -35.54
N LEU A 119 14.54 -21.46 -34.59
CA LEU A 119 13.39 -21.98 -33.84
C LEU A 119 12.08 -21.47 -34.43
N ASP A 120 11.09 -22.35 -34.55
CA ASP A 120 9.74 -21.99 -34.98
C ASP A 120 9.01 -21.22 -33.85
N CYS A 121 9.31 -19.92 -33.76
CA CYS A 121 8.90 -19.02 -32.68
C CYS A 121 7.97 -17.89 -33.16
N ALA A 122 7.33 -18.03 -34.33
CA ALA A 122 6.48 -16.97 -34.87
C ALA A 122 5.40 -16.47 -33.88
N PRO A 123 4.73 -17.32 -33.09
CA PRO A 123 3.71 -16.87 -32.12
C PRO A 123 4.30 -16.01 -31.00
N HIS A 124 5.36 -16.48 -30.33
CA HIS A 124 6.02 -15.75 -29.25
C HIS A 124 6.64 -14.42 -29.72
N THR A 125 7.16 -14.38 -30.94
CA THR A 125 7.68 -13.14 -31.54
C THR A 125 6.57 -12.10 -31.74
N SER A 126 5.40 -12.56 -32.20
CA SER A 126 4.21 -11.72 -32.37
C SER A 126 3.72 -11.20 -31.02
N HIS A 127 3.52 -12.08 -30.04
CA HIS A 127 3.10 -11.74 -28.68
C HIS A 127 4.05 -10.74 -28.02
N ALA A 128 5.36 -10.99 -28.06
CA ALA A 128 6.34 -10.10 -27.48
C ALA A 128 6.34 -8.72 -28.14
N THR A 129 6.09 -8.62 -29.46
CA THR A 129 6.00 -7.31 -30.13
C THR A 129 4.81 -6.51 -29.58
N PHE A 130 3.67 -7.17 -29.35
CA PHE A 130 2.48 -6.53 -28.79
C PHE A 130 2.64 -6.17 -27.32
N ILE A 131 3.14 -7.10 -26.50
CA ILE A 131 3.42 -6.84 -25.08
C ILE A 131 4.42 -5.68 -24.96
N ASN A 132 5.47 -5.67 -25.77
CA ASN A 132 6.46 -4.58 -25.78
C ASN A 132 5.82 -3.24 -26.18
N ARG A 133 4.94 -3.19 -27.19
CA ARG A 133 4.23 -1.95 -27.57
C ARG A 133 3.33 -1.42 -26.45
N ASP A 134 2.57 -2.30 -25.84
CA ASP A 134 1.47 -1.92 -24.95
C ASP A 134 1.89 -1.88 -23.47
N PHE A 135 3.02 -2.49 -23.08
CA PHE A 135 3.50 -2.58 -21.68
C PHE A 135 4.93 -2.03 -21.44
N GLN A 136 5.64 -1.50 -22.44
CA GLN A 136 7.08 -1.10 -22.37
C GLN A 136 7.51 -0.18 -21.21
N ARG A 137 6.57 0.47 -20.52
CA ARG A 137 6.86 1.47 -19.49
C ARG A 137 6.25 1.11 -18.14
N PHE A 138 5.75 -0.10 -17.99
CA PHE A 138 5.03 -0.46 -16.80
C PHE A 138 6.00 -0.95 -15.72
N ASP A 139 6.31 -0.09 -14.75
CA ASP A 139 7.10 -0.50 -13.60
C ASP A 139 6.17 -0.90 -12.43
N ALA A 140 6.05 -2.22 -12.22
CA ALA A 140 5.34 -2.79 -11.08
C ALA A 140 6.07 -2.57 -9.74
N ALA A 141 7.29 -2.01 -9.74
CA ALA A 141 8.03 -1.76 -8.53
C ALA A 141 7.26 -0.83 -7.58
N LEU A 142 6.94 -1.41 -6.42
CA LEU A 142 6.70 -0.78 -5.11
C LEU A 142 5.96 0.56 -5.17
N ALA A 143 4.75 0.58 -5.74
CA ALA A 143 3.78 1.59 -5.35
C ALA A 143 3.39 1.33 -3.88
N THR A 144 4.19 1.90 -2.97
CA THR A 144 3.97 1.87 -1.52
C THR A 144 2.76 2.71 -1.14
N VAL A 145 2.45 3.73 -1.95
CA VAL A 145 1.28 4.60 -1.82
C VAL A 145 0.07 3.92 -2.47
N PRO A 146 -1.03 3.65 -1.72
CA PRO A 146 -2.21 2.96 -2.24
C PRO A 146 -2.86 3.64 -3.46
N ALA A 147 -2.87 4.97 -3.50
CA ALA A 147 -3.46 5.74 -4.60
C ALA A 147 -2.70 5.58 -5.92
N ASP A 148 -1.36 5.62 -5.88
CA ASP A 148 -0.52 5.43 -7.06
C ASP A 148 -0.61 3.98 -7.55
N ARG A 149 -0.79 3.04 -6.62
CA ARG A 149 -1.05 1.64 -6.94
C ARG A 149 -2.35 1.48 -7.71
N ALA A 150 -3.47 1.98 -7.18
CA ALA A 150 -4.78 1.87 -7.82
C ALA A 150 -4.81 2.47 -9.24
N ARG A 151 -4.05 3.55 -9.48
CA ARG A 151 -3.90 4.16 -10.81
C ARG A 151 -3.08 3.30 -11.76
N LYS A 152 -1.93 2.79 -11.30
CA LYS A 152 -1.14 1.83 -12.08
C LYS A 152 -2.01 0.61 -12.41
N GLU A 153 -2.78 0.14 -11.42
CA GLU A 153 -3.76 -0.93 -11.54
C GLU A 153 -4.75 -0.74 -12.68
N GLU A 154 -5.34 0.46 -12.74
CA GLU A 154 -6.23 0.84 -13.83
C GLU A 154 -5.52 0.87 -15.19
N ASP A 155 -4.35 1.50 -15.28
CA ASP A 155 -3.60 1.66 -16.53
C ASP A 155 -3.21 0.29 -17.14
N PHE A 156 -2.83 -0.67 -16.30
CA PHE A 156 -2.54 -2.04 -16.75
C PHE A 156 -3.79 -2.74 -17.26
N CYS A 157 -4.91 -2.66 -16.53
CA CYS A 157 -6.14 -3.32 -16.95
C CYS A 157 -6.62 -2.76 -18.29
N GLN A 158 -6.55 -1.44 -18.48
CA GLN A 158 -6.89 -0.83 -19.76
C GLN A 158 -5.99 -1.31 -20.90
N ARG A 159 -4.67 -1.40 -20.67
CA ARG A 159 -3.70 -1.92 -21.65
C ARG A 159 -3.89 -3.40 -21.93
N ALA A 160 -4.26 -4.18 -20.92
CA ALA A 160 -4.55 -5.59 -21.05
C ALA A 160 -5.78 -5.85 -21.93
N TYR A 161 -6.86 -5.08 -21.76
CA TYR A 161 -8.01 -5.15 -22.67
C TYR A 161 -7.62 -4.78 -24.12
N GLN A 162 -6.77 -3.77 -24.30
CA GLN A 162 -6.25 -3.42 -25.63
C GLN A 162 -5.42 -4.54 -26.25
N LEU A 163 -4.60 -5.24 -25.45
CA LEU A 163 -3.84 -6.40 -25.88
C LEU A 163 -4.77 -7.53 -26.34
N VAL A 164 -5.77 -7.88 -25.54
CA VAL A 164 -6.76 -8.91 -25.88
C VAL A 164 -7.52 -8.56 -27.16
N ASP A 165 -7.97 -7.31 -27.29
CA ASP A 165 -8.62 -6.81 -28.51
C ASP A 165 -7.72 -6.96 -29.74
N HIS A 166 -6.43 -6.67 -29.56
CA HIS A 166 -5.49 -6.73 -30.67
C HIS A 166 -5.16 -8.18 -31.06
N LEU A 167 -5.00 -9.08 -30.10
CA LEU A 167 -4.80 -10.51 -30.32
C LEU A 167 -6.03 -11.15 -30.99
N ALA A 168 -7.24 -10.74 -30.60
CA ALA A 168 -8.48 -11.21 -31.24
C ALA A 168 -8.58 -10.74 -32.71
N LEU A 169 -8.05 -9.56 -33.05
CA LEU A 169 -8.09 -9.02 -34.40
C LEU A 169 -6.95 -9.52 -35.31
N ASN A 170 -5.79 -9.87 -34.73
CA ASN A 170 -4.57 -10.18 -35.49
C ASN A 170 -4.00 -11.58 -35.21
N GLY A 171 -4.73 -12.43 -34.50
CA GLY A 171 -4.35 -13.83 -34.25
C GLY A 171 -4.17 -14.61 -35.54
N GLY A 172 -3.39 -15.69 -35.47
CA GLY A 172 -3.13 -16.59 -36.59
C GLY A 172 -4.34 -17.44 -36.99
N VAL A 173 -4.08 -18.60 -37.60
CA VAL A 173 -5.13 -19.56 -37.98
C VAL A 173 -5.75 -20.15 -36.70
N GLY A 174 -6.84 -19.54 -36.23
CA GLY A 174 -7.54 -19.96 -35.00
C GLY A 174 -7.98 -18.84 -34.06
N THR A 175 -8.28 -17.66 -34.61
CA THR A 175 -8.62 -16.38 -33.92
C THR A 175 -9.69 -16.44 -32.84
N ASP A 176 -10.45 -17.54 -32.75
CA ASP A 176 -11.56 -17.69 -31.82
C ASP A 176 -11.09 -17.74 -30.36
N GLY A 177 -9.88 -18.22 -30.06
CA GLY A 177 -9.38 -18.32 -28.69
C GLY A 177 -9.33 -16.97 -27.96
N TYR A 178 -8.70 -15.97 -28.55
CA TYR A 178 -8.62 -14.62 -27.95
C TYR A 178 -9.95 -13.86 -28.00
N ALA A 179 -10.78 -14.12 -29.01
CA ALA A 179 -12.14 -13.57 -29.06
C ALA A 179 -13.01 -14.14 -27.93
N LEU A 180 -12.85 -15.43 -27.60
CA LEU A 180 -13.48 -16.05 -26.44
C LEU A 180 -12.94 -15.42 -25.15
N VAL A 181 -11.62 -15.28 -24.97
CA VAL A 181 -11.04 -14.58 -23.81
C VAL A 181 -11.66 -13.20 -23.62
N LYS A 182 -11.77 -12.40 -24.70
CA LYS A 182 -12.44 -11.09 -24.67
C LYS A 182 -13.89 -11.19 -24.19
N GLN A 183 -14.67 -12.09 -24.79
CA GLN A 183 -16.08 -12.25 -24.46
C GLN A 183 -16.27 -12.66 -23.00
N TRP A 184 -15.43 -13.57 -22.51
CA TRP A 184 -15.46 -14.04 -21.13
C TRP A 184 -15.00 -12.96 -20.14
N LEU A 185 -13.97 -12.17 -20.44
CA LEU A 185 -13.59 -11.02 -19.60
C LEU A 185 -14.72 -9.97 -19.51
N LEU A 186 -15.44 -9.71 -20.61
CA LEU A 186 -16.60 -8.82 -20.62
C LEU A 186 -17.82 -9.41 -19.90
N ALA A 187 -17.96 -10.73 -19.88
CA ALA A 187 -18.99 -11.42 -19.12
C ALA A 187 -18.69 -11.39 -17.62
N ALA A 188 -17.43 -11.65 -17.25
CA ALA A 188 -16.91 -11.59 -15.90
C ALA A 188 -17.04 -10.19 -15.26
N GLU A 189 -16.93 -9.13 -16.06
CA GLU A 189 -17.18 -7.76 -15.61
C GLU A 189 -18.66 -7.52 -15.24
N ARG A 190 -19.59 -8.26 -15.87
CA ARG A 190 -21.04 -8.10 -15.68
C ARG A 190 -21.61 -9.00 -14.60
N TYR A 191 -20.98 -10.15 -14.36
CA TYR A 191 -21.43 -11.16 -13.44
C TYR A 191 -20.21 -11.60 -12.66
N GLU A 192 -20.12 -11.25 -11.36
CA GLU A 192 -19.03 -11.57 -10.44
C GLU A 192 -18.43 -12.96 -10.72
N ALA A 193 -17.35 -12.99 -11.51
CA ALA A 193 -16.85 -14.22 -12.10
C ALA A 193 -16.34 -15.20 -11.05
N SER A 194 -16.65 -16.48 -11.25
CA SER A 194 -16.20 -17.56 -10.38
C SER A 194 -15.21 -18.48 -11.08
N ALA A 195 -14.47 -19.30 -10.32
CA ALA A 195 -13.57 -20.34 -10.84
C ALA A 195 -14.24 -21.36 -11.79
N LEU A 196 -15.58 -21.36 -11.89
CA LEU A 196 -16.33 -22.14 -12.87
C LEU A 196 -16.10 -21.64 -14.32
N GLU A 197 -15.69 -20.39 -14.50
CA GLU A 197 -15.57 -19.73 -15.79
C GLU A 197 -14.26 -20.05 -16.53
N THR A 198 -13.15 -20.28 -15.81
CA THR A 198 -11.87 -20.71 -16.41
C THR A 198 -12.00 -22.09 -17.06
N ALA A 199 -12.64 -23.05 -16.39
CA ALA A 199 -12.86 -24.39 -16.93
C ALA A 199 -13.78 -24.37 -18.16
N ALA A 200 -14.82 -23.54 -18.14
CA ALA A 200 -15.73 -23.37 -19.26
C ALA A 200 -15.07 -22.65 -20.46
N LEU A 201 -14.15 -21.71 -20.21
CA LEU A 201 -13.34 -21.11 -21.26
C LEU A 201 -12.41 -22.13 -21.90
N ALA A 202 -11.70 -22.95 -21.11
CA ALA A 202 -10.82 -24.00 -21.62
C ALA A 202 -11.59 -25.00 -22.51
N GLU A 203 -12.79 -25.41 -22.08
CA GLU A 203 -13.68 -26.26 -22.88
C GLU A 203 -14.11 -25.57 -24.19
N ALA A 204 -14.45 -24.27 -24.14
CA ALA A 204 -14.83 -23.51 -25.33
C ALA A 204 -13.66 -23.33 -26.32
N ILE A 205 -12.44 -23.12 -25.82
CA ILE A 205 -11.21 -23.06 -26.62
C ILE A 205 -10.96 -24.42 -27.29
N GLY A 206 -11.03 -25.52 -26.52
CA GLY A 206 -10.89 -26.89 -27.03
C GLY A 206 -11.90 -27.22 -28.13
N ALA A 207 -13.18 -26.90 -27.92
CA ALA A 207 -14.23 -27.10 -28.93
C ALA A 207 -14.03 -26.23 -30.19
N SER A 208 -13.35 -25.09 -30.06
CA SER A 208 -12.95 -24.29 -31.22
C SER A 208 -11.82 -24.94 -32.00
N HIS A 209 -10.80 -25.45 -31.30
CA HIS A 209 -9.68 -26.16 -31.90
C HIS A 209 -10.13 -27.39 -32.69
N ASP A 210 -11.03 -28.20 -32.13
CA ASP A 210 -11.58 -29.38 -32.80
C ASP A 210 -12.26 -29.03 -34.13
N ARG A 211 -12.99 -27.91 -34.17
CA ARG A 211 -13.64 -27.42 -35.40
C ARG A 211 -12.63 -26.98 -36.46
N ILE A 212 -11.55 -26.31 -36.06
CA ILE A 212 -10.48 -25.87 -36.97
C ILE A 212 -9.70 -27.07 -37.50
N LEU A 213 -9.38 -28.02 -36.62
CA LEU A 213 -8.69 -29.27 -36.98
C LEU A 213 -9.50 -30.12 -37.96
N ALA A 214 -10.81 -30.23 -37.74
CA ALA A 214 -11.70 -30.94 -38.66
C ALA A 214 -11.75 -30.31 -40.07
N ALA A 215 -11.48 -29.00 -40.19
CA ALA A 215 -11.42 -28.27 -41.46
C ALA A 215 -10.01 -28.24 -42.08
N ALA A 216 -8.97 -28.66 -41.35
CA ALA A 216 -7.60 -28.60 -41.81
C ALA A 216 -7.26 -29.76 -42.78
N PRO A 217 -6.42 -29.53 -43.80
CA PRO A 217 -5.89 -30.61 -44.63
C PRO A 217 -5.09 -31.60 -43.78
N THR A 218 -5.27 -32.91 -44.00
CA THR A 218 -4.63 -33.98 -43.22
C THR A 218 -3.09 -33.88 -43.21
N GLU A 219 -2.50 -33.43 -44.32
CA GLU A 219 -1.05 -33.22 -44.46
C GLU A 219 -0.48 -32.14 -43.52
N LYS A 220 -1.34 -31.22 -43.04
CA LYS A 220 -0.96 -30.11 -42.15
C LYS A 220 -1.47 -30.30 -40.72
N TYR A 221 -2.19 -31.38 -40.45
CA TYR A 221 -2.90 -31.59 -39.18
C TYR A 221 -1.99 -31.45 -37.96
N ALA A 222 -0.84 -32.14 -37.95
CA ALA A 222 0.10 -32.09 -36.83
C ALA A 222 0.70 -30.69 -36.58
N ALA A 223 0.91 -29.90 -37.65
CA ALA A 223 1.41 -28.53 -37.51
C ALA A 223 0.32 -27.58 -36.99
N VAL A 224 -0.91 -27.74 -37.46
CA VAL A 224 -2.07 -26.97 -37.01
C VAL A 224 -2.43 -27.29 -35.56
N GLU A 225 -2.42 -28.58 -35.18
CA GLU A 225 -2.68 -29.04 -33.80
C GLU A 225 -1.67 -28.46 -32.80
N LYS A 226 -0.38 -28.49 -33.15
CA LYS A 226 0.67 -27.90 -32.31
C LYS A 226 0.51 -26.38 -32.15
N LEU A 227 0.17 -25.68 -33.23
CA LEU A 227 -0.05 -24.23 -33.20
C LEU A 227 -1.26 -23.88 -32.32
N LEU A 228 -2.40 -24.53 -32.55
CA LEU A 228 -3.63 -24.34 -31.76
C LEU A 228 -3.40 -24.65 -30.28
N GLY A 229 -2.71 -25.74 -29.95
CA GLY A 229 -2.38 -26.07 -28.56
C GLY A 229 -1.59 -24.97 -27.84
N SER A 230 -0.64 -24.33 -28.53
CA SER A 230 0.14 -23.22 -27.97
C SER A 230 -0.69 -21.94 -27.80
N GLU A 231 -1.54 -21.60 -28.77
CA GLU A 231 -2.42 -20.43 -28.70
C GLU A 231 -3.51 -20.59 -27.63
N GLY A 232 -4.08 -21.79 -27.48
CA GLY A 232 -5.08 -22.07 -26.46
C GLY A 232 -4.52 -21.98 -25.04
N THR A 233 -3.35 -22.59 -24.80
CA THR A 233 -2.68 -22.49 -23.49
C THR A 233 -2.42 -21.03 -23.11
N PHE A 234 -1.92 -20.23 -24.05
CA PHE A 234 -1.69 -18.82 -23.80
C PHE A 234 -2.99 -18.03 -23.61
N ALA A 235 -4.07 -18.36 -24.33
CA ALA A 235 -5.37 -17.72 -24.14
C ALA A 235 -5.96 -18.02 -22.74
N GLU A 236 -5.83 -19.25 -22.23
CA GLU A 236 -6.24 -19.63 -20.88
C GLU A 236 -5.41 -18.93 -19.80
N GLU A 237 -4.08 -18.89 -19.98
CA GLU A 237 -3.18 -18.14 -19.11
C GLU A 237 -3.54 -16.66 -19.11
N LEU A 238 -3.72 -16.06 -20.28
CA LEU A 238 -4.09 -14.65 -20.43
C LEU A 238 -5.42 -14.34 -19.74
N PHE A 239 -6.44 -15.19 -19.88
CA PHE A 239 -7.69 -15.00 -19.13
C PHE A 239 -7.46 -15.06 -17.62
N THR A 240 -6.69 -16.03 -17.14
CA THR A 240 -6.38 -16.17 -15.71
C THR A 240 -5.67 -14.91 -15.19
N LEU A 241 -4.68 -14.43 -15.93
CA LEU A 241 -3.91 -13.22 -15.59
C LEU A 241 -4.75 -11.94 -15.63
N LEU A 242 -5.81 -11.89 -16.44
CA LEU A 242 -6.64 -10.70 -16.62
C LEU A 242 -7.98 -10.76 -15.89
N SER A 243 -8.36 -11.90 -15.35
CA SER A 243 -9.61 -12.11 -14.62
C SER A 243 -9.77 -11.14 -13.45
N PHE A 244 -8.68 -10.75 -12.79
CA PHE A 244 -8.70 -9.75 -11.72
C PHE A 244 -9.15 -8.37 -12.21
N CYS A 245 -8.86 -8.00 -13.46
CA CYS A 245 -9.31 -6.74 -14.05
C CYS A 245 -10.84 -6.73 -14.23
N ALA A 246 -11.41 -7.88 -14.59
CA ALA A 246 -12.85 -8.06 -14.73
C ALA A 246 -13.57 -8.11 -13.37
N ALA A 247 -12.92 -8.62 -12.32
CA ALA A 247 -13.47 -8.65 -10.97
C ALA A 247 -13.49 -7.27 -10.26
N ARG A 248 -13.01 -6.20 -10.91
CA ARG A 248 -13.08 -4.84 -10.36
C ARG A 248 -14.51 -4.31 -10.49
N PRO A 249 -15.01 -3.54 -9.51
CA PRO A 249 -16.35 -2.98 -9.58
C PRO A 249 -16.48 -2.08 -10.83
N ALA A 250 -17.34 -2.51 -11.76
CA ALA A 250 -17.58 -1.88 -13.06
C ALA A 250 -18.36 -0.54 -12.96
N ASP A 251 -18.84 -0.19 -11.78
CA ASP A 251 -19.66 1.01 -11.59
C ASP A 251 -18.82 2.27 -11.86
N ALA A 252 -18.98 2.85 -13.06
CA ALA A 252 -18.34 4.08 -13.50
C ALA A 252 -18.57 5.24 -12.51
N THR A 253 -19.69 5.23 -11.76
CA THR A 253 -19.98 6.21 -10.71
C THR A 253 -19.20 5.96 -9.44
N ALA A 254 -19.04 4.70 -8.99
CA ALA A 254 -18.14 4.36 -7.88
C ALA A 254 -16.67 4.59 -8.26
N LYS A 255 -16.32 4.35 -9.53
CA LYS A 255 -15.00 4.59 -10.13
C LYS A 255 -14.68 6.09 -10.21
N GLN A 256 -15.62 6.90 -10.69
CA GLN A 256 -15.48 8.36 -10.72
C GLN A 256 -15.47 8.93 -9.31
N HIS A 257 -16.33 8.45 -8.41
CA HIS A 257 -16.31 8.85 -7.01
C HIS A 257 -14.98 8.48 -6.33
N HIS A 258 -14.40 7.32 -6.64
CA HIS A 258 -13.08 6.93 -6.13
C HIS A 258 -11.97 7.84 -6.69
N ILE A 259 -12.00 8.14 -7.98
CA ILE A 259 -11.06 9.09 -8.61
C ILE A 259 -11.22 10.48 -7.98
N ASP A 260 -12.44 10.97 -7.82
CA ASP A 260 -12.77 12.26 -7.21
C ASP A 260 -12.36 12.30 -5.73
N LEU A 261 -12.53 11.19 -5.00
CA LEU A 261 -12.13 11.11 -3.59
C LEU A 261 -10.61 11.06 -3.45
N LEU A 262 -9.91 10.32 -4.31
CA LEU A 262 -8.44 10.35 -4.40
C LEU A 262 -7.92 11.72 -4.81
N GLN A 263 -8.62 12.39 -5.72
CA GLN A 263 -8.31 13.75 -6.15
C GLN A 263 -8.55 14.75 -5.03
N SER A 264 -9.61 14.57 -4.22
CA SER A 264 -9.88 15.36 -3.01
C SER A 264 -8.84 15.12 -1.89
N VAL A 265 -8.26 13.93 -1.81
CA VAL A 265 -7.13 13.65 -0.91
C VAL A 265 -5.89 14.38 -1.41
N LYS A 266 -5.66 14.40 -2.73
CA LYS A 266 -4.54 15.11 -3.35
C LYS A 266 -4.67 16.64 -3.26
N GLU A 267 -5.88 17.16 -3.44
CA GLU A 267 -6.22 18.56 -3.26
C GLU A 267 -6.13 18.96 -1.79
N ALA A 268 -6.64 18.15 -0.85
CA ALA A 268 -6.43 18.37 0.58
C ALA A 268 -4.93 18.31 0.96
N ARG A 269 -4.15 17.46 0.26
CA ARG A 269 -2.69 17.40 0.39
C ARG A 269 -2.02 18.60 -0.28
N HIS A 270 -2.64 19.30 -1.23
CA HIS A 270 -2.14 20.54 -1.84
C HIS A 270 -2.56 21.80 -1.07
N GLU A 271 -3.71 21.76 -0.40
CA GLU A 271 -4.20 22.80 0.51
C GLU A 271 -3.56 22.71 1.90
N THR A 272 -2.99 21.57 2.29
CA THR A 272 -2.15 21.53 3.48
C THR A 272 -1.01 22.55 3.33
N PRO A 273 -0.77 23.40 4.34
CA PRO A 273 0.28 24.41 4.30
C PRO A 273 1.59 23.81 3.78
N PRO A 274 2.37 24.54 2.98
CA PRO A 274 3.59 24.02 2.37
C PRO A 274 4.54 23.39 3.41
N GLU A 275 4.53 23.89 4.65
CA GLU A 275 5.25 23.33 5.80
C GLU A 275 4.82 21.90 6.16
N VAL A 276 3.52 21.59 6.08
CA VAL A 276 2.95 20.25 6.38
C VAL A 276 3.20 19.29 5.23
N GLN A 277 3.08 19.75 3.99
CA GLN A 277 3.44 18.95 2.81
C GLN A 277 4.91 18.58 2.79
N GLN A 278 5.77 19.51 3.21
CA GLN A 278 7.19 19.28 3.36
C GLN A 278 7.44 18.27 4.48
N ALA A 279 6.76 18.36 5.62
CA ALA A 279 6.85 17.37 6.71
C ALA A 279 6.35 15.96 6.32
N ILE A 280 5.39 15.84 5.39
CA ILE A 280 4.88 14.57 4.85
C ILE A 280 5.84 13.99 3.80
N ARG A 281 6.35 14.80 2.87
CA ARG A 281 7.37 14.34 1.90
C ARG A 281 8.67 13.95 2.59
N GLU A 282 9.06 14.71 3.61
CA GLU A 282 10.13 14.32 4.52
C GLU A 282 9.78 13.01 5.22
N ALA A 283 8.53 12.80 5.68
CA ALA A 283 8.13 11.52 6.28
C ALA A 283 8.24 10.31 5.34
N GLU A 284 7.84 10.45 4.08
CA GLU A 284 7.95 9.39 3.07
C GLU A 284 9.41 9.11 2.71
N GLN A 285 10.22 10.15 2.52
CA GLN A 285 11.67 10.02 2.32
C GLN A 285 12.39 9.44 3.56
N LEU A 286 11.80 9.61 4.75
CA LEU A 286 12.31 9.11 6.02
C LEU A 286 12.00 7.62 6.28
N ALA A 287 11.01 7.03 5.59
CA ALA A 287 10.82 5.58 5.60
C ALA A 287 12.08 4.86 5.07
N THR A 288 12.79 5.52 4.15
CA THR A 288 14.09 5.11 3.58
C THR A 288 15.32 5.74 4.28
N ALA A 289 15.15 6.53 5.34
CA ALA A 289 16.25 7.30 5.92
C ALA A 289 17.07 6.58 7.01
N THR A 290 18.28 7.11 7.21
CA THR A 290 19.28 6.63 8.16
C THR A 290 18.85 6.83 9.63
N LEU A 291 19.35 5.95 10.52
CA LEU A 291 19.11 5.93 11.97
C LEU A 291 19.10 7.30 12.69
N PRO A 292 20.03 8.26 12.44
CA PRO A 292 20.05 9.52 13.18
C PRO A 292 18.83 10.42 12.90
N GLN A 293 18.24 10.38 11.70
CA GLN A 293 17.05 11.16 11.39
C GLN A 293 15.78 10.60 12.07
N ARG A 294 15.68 9.27 12.18
CA ARG A 294 14.59 8.61 12.94
C ARG A 294 14.66 8.98 14.43
N LEU A 295 15.85 9.02 15.00
CA LEU A 295 16.06 9.38 16.41
C LEU A 295 15.65 10.85 16.69
N SER A 296 16.03 11.78 15.82
CA SER A 296 15.65 13.20 15.93
C SER A 296 14.13 13.40 15.94
N ARG A 297 13.41 12.67 15.08
CA ARG A 297 11.95 12.76 15.00
C ARG A 297 11.26 12.12 16.20
N PHE A 298 11.76 10.97 16.65
CA PHE A 298 11.29 10.34 17.89
C PHE A 298 11.45 11.27 19.09
N ILE A 299 12.60 11.95 19.17
CA ILE A 299 12.86 12.97 20.20
C ILE A 299 11.83 14.12 20.10
N ARG A 300 11.53 14.64 18.90
CA ARG A 300 10.56 15.75 18.80
C ARG A 300 9.12 15.35 19.12
N LEU A 301 8.68 14.17 18.68
CA LEU A 301 7.28 13.75 18.79
C LEU A 301 6.95 13.12 20.15
N ASN A 302 7.90 12.42 20.75
CA ASN A 302 7.63 11.60 21.94
C ASN A 302 8.37 12.08 23.21
N LEU A 303 9.31 13.02 23.13
CA LEU A 303 10.07 13.45 24.32
C LEU A 303 9.36 14.51 25.17
N TRP A 304 8.40 15.23 24.60
CA TRP A 304 7.69 16.31 25.31
C TRP A 304 7.03 15.89 26.63
N PRO A 305 6.38 14.69 26.76
CA PRO A 305 5.77 14.27 28.01
C PRO A 305 6.83 14.03 29.08
N PHE A 306 7.97 13.47 28.71
CA PHE A 306 9.08 13.19 29.63
C PHE A 306 9.74 14.48 30.13
N ILE A 307 9.92 15.48 29.26
CA ILE A 307 10.48 16.79 29.63
C ILE A 307 9.57 17.50 30.63
N LEU A 308 8.26 17.55 30.36
CA LEU A 308 7.29 18.16 31.28
C LEU A 308 7.21 17.41 32.61
N THR A 309 7.24 16.08 32.56
CA THR A 309 7.24 15.23 33.75
C THR A 309 8.46 15.48 34.63
N LEU A 310 9.67 15.57 34.04
CA LEU A 310 10.90 15.88 34.77
C LEU A 310 10.87 17.29 35.37
N ALA A 311 10.36 18.28 34.63
CA ALA A 311 10.20 19.63 35.14
C ALA A 311 9.29 19.63 36.39
N LEU A 312 8.11 19.00 36.30
CA LEU A 312 7.17 18.90 37.41
C LEU A 312 7.75 18.12 38.61
N ALA A 313 8.44 17.01 38.37
CA ALA A 313 9.10 16.23 39.42
C ALA A 313 10.17 17.08 40.14
N GLY A 314 10.97 17.85 39.42
CA GLY A 314 11.97 18.75 40.02
C GLY A 314 11.33 19.80 40.93
N LYS A 315 10.24 20.44 40.48
CA LYS A 315 9.49 21.41 41.29
C LYS A 315 8.85 20.77 42.52
N PHE A 316 8.34 19.55 42.37
CA PHE A 316 7.83 18.76 43.49
C PHE A 316 8.92 18.46 44.53
N GLY A 317 10.10 17.99 44.09
CA GLY A 317 11.24 17.75 44.98
C GLY A 317 11.65 18.99 45.78
N LYS A 318 11.63 20.17 45.14
CA LYS A 318 11.88 21.44 45.83
C LYS A 318 10.84 21.78 46.89
N ALA A 319 9.57 21.52 46.59
CA ALA A 319 8.52 21.74 47.58
C ALA A 319 8.76 20.85 48.82
N VAL A 320 9.12 19.59 48.60
CA VAL A 320 9.44 18.63 49.68
C VAL A 320 10.67 19.07 50.50
N SER A 321 11.74 19.55 49.85
CA SER A 321 12.92 20.02 50.58
C SER A 321 12.61 21.19 51.50
N GLY A 322 11.75 22.12 51.07
CA GLY A 322 11.24 23.21 51.89
C GLY A 322 10.50 22.73 53.14
N PHE A 323 9.69 21.68 53.03
CA PHE A 323 9.01 21.07 54.18
C PHE A 323 9.96 20.34 55.14
N GLY A 324 10.97 19.65 54.61
CA GLY A 324 11.99 18.98 55.41
C GLY A 324 12.79 19.93 56.29
N GLY A 325 13.16 21.11 55.75
CA GLY A 325 13.84 22.17 56.50
C GLY A 325 13.03 22.70 57.69
N LEU A 326 11.72 22.88 57.52
CA LEU A 326 10.82 23.35 58.58
C LEU A 326 10.73 22.39 59.78
N ARG A 327 10.90 21.08 59.57
CA ARG A 327 10.87 20.08 60.66
C ARG A 327 12.09 20.14 61.57
N ARG A 328 13.28 20.50 61.06
CA ARG A 328 14.49 20.60 61.90
C ARG A 328 14.46 21.83 62.81
N TYR A 329 13.94 22.96 62.32
CA TYR A 329 13.81 24.16 63.15
C TYR A 329 12.86 23.99 64.35
N ARG A 330 11.93 23.04 64.30
CA ARG A 330 10.97 22.79 65.39
C ARG A 330 11.48 21.86 66.49
N VAL A 331 12.62 21.18 66.28
CA VAL A 331 13.23 20.25 67.25
C VAL A 331 14.43 20.89 67.97
N SER A 332 14.91 22.03 67.48
CA SER A 332 16.06 22.76 68.03
C SER A 332 15.69 24.07 68.75
N ALA A 333 14.40 24.33 68.97
CA ALA A 333 13.86 25.42 69.80
C ALA A 333 13.11 24.81 70.98
#